data_AF-A0A1C4A7E1-F1
#
_entry.id   AF-A0A1C4A7E1-F1
#
_cell.length_a   1.000
_cell.length_b   1.000
_cell.length_c   1.000
_cell.angle_alpha   90.00
_cell.angle_beta   90.00
_cell.angle_gamma   90.00
#
_symmetry.space_group_name_H-M   'P 1'
#
loop_
_entity.id
_entity.type
_entity.pdbx_description
1 polymer ?
#
loop_
_entity_poly.entity_id
_entity_poly.type
_entity_poly.pdbx_seq_one_letter_code
_entity_poly.pdbx_strand_id
1 'polypeptide(L)'
;MTKELAAKLQQYELMIYGVLKAGGVYRRSINFEDYLQELRLLVLKRLLAGEELQTRDNPALFKWLLWRLRDLQRGAKRYETKHLFTNELPEEIGDEQNFAQLELLMTFDKLLADQGQSLKQLMTDFVMYPDDIVAKRCLRLKIHRMTYYRRLKLLQQVIKENHCA
;
A
#
# COMPACT_ATOMS: atom_id res chain seq x y z
N MET A 1 -30.43 5.18 11.30
CA MET A 1 -29.92 6.39 10.63
C MET A 1 -28.84 6.11 9.58
N THR A 2 -27.72 5.45 9.90
CA THR A 2 -26.60 5.28 8.94
C THR A 2 -26.96 4.49 7.68
N LYS A 3 -27.73 3.40 7.81
CA LYS A 3 -28.13 2.56 6.66
C LYS A 3 -29.09 3.25 5.69
N GLU A 4 -30.06 4.01 6.19
CA GLU A 4 -31.02 4.75 5.36
C GLU A 4 -30.34 5.88 4.58
N LEU A 5 -29.40 6.57 5.23
CA LEU A 5 -28.62 7.63 4.60
C LEU A 5 -27.69 7.07 3.50
N ALA A 6 -27.07 5.92 3.76
CA ALA A 6 -26.27 5.21 2.76
C ALA A 6 -27.11 4.78 1.54
N ALA A 7 -28.32 4.25 1.78
CA ALA A 7 -29.25 3.89 0.71
C ALA A 7 -29.70 5.12 -0.10
N LYS A 8 -29.96 6.26 0.55
CA LYS A 8 -30.26 7.52 -0.14
C LYS A 8 -29.06 8.00 -0.96
N LEU A 9 -27.85 7.95 -0.42
CA LEU A 9 -26.63 8.37 -1.11
C LEU A 9 -26.36 7.52 -2.37
N GLN A 10 -26.65 6.22 -2.30
CA GLN A 10 -26.51 5.31 -3.44
C GLN A 10 -27.35 5.73 -4.66
N GLN A 11 -28.47 6.43 -4.44
CA GLN A 11 -29.32 6.94 -5.53
C GLN A 11 -28.65 8.07 -6.32
N TYR A 12 -27.66 8.76 -5.75
CA TYR A 12 -26.91 9.84 -6.39
C TYR A 12 -25.64 9.37 -7.10
N GLU A 13 -25.22 8.11 -6.91
CA GLU A 13 -23.99 7.57 -7.49
C GLU A 13 -23.91 7.78 -9.00
N LEU A 14 -24.97 7.46 -9.74
CA LEU A 14 -25.02 7.64 -11.19
C LEU A 14 -24.80 9.10 -11.61
N MET A 15 -25.39 10.04 -10.86
CA MET A 15 -25.18 11.47 -11.10
C MET A 15 -23.74 11.87 -10.82
N ILE A 16 -23.16 11.40 -9.71
CA ILE A 16 -21.78 11.67 -9.31
C ILE A 16 -20.80 11.14 -10.37
N TYR A 17 -20.99 9.91 -10.84
CA TYR A 17 -20.19 9.35 -11.95
C TYR A 17 -20.34 10.18 -13.24
N GLY A 18 -21.54 10.67 -13.54
CA GLY A 18 -21.78 11.60 -14.64
C GLY A 18 -20.99 12.91 -14.49
N VAL A 19 -20.95 13.48 -13.27
CA VAL A 19 -20.18 14.68 -12.95
C VAL A 19 -18.69 14.45 -13.11
N LEU A 20 -18.15 13.34 -12.60
CA LEU A 20 -16.74 12.97 -12.74
C LEU A 20 -16.35 12.85 -14.21
N LYS A 21 -17.16 12.15 -15.01
CA LYS A 21 -16.95 12.00 -16.45
C LYS A 21 -16.96 13.36 -17.16
N ALA A 22 -17.91 14.24 -16.85
CA ALA A 22 -17.97 15.59 -17.40
C ALA A 22 -16.78 16.48 -16.97
N GLY A 23 -16.23 16.24 -15.78
CA GLY A 23 -15.03 16.88 -15.27
C GLY A 23 -13.71 16.31 -15.81
N GLY A 24 -13.77 15.30 -16.70
CA GLY A 24 -12.60 14.64 -17.27
C GLY A 24 -11.88 13.69 -16.30
N VAL A 25 -12.53 13.29 -15.20
CA VAL A 25 -12.00 12.35 -14.22
C VAL A 25 -12.54 10.96 -14.53
N TYR A 26 -11.67 10.08 -15.02
CA TYR A 26 -12.01 8.71 -15.40
C TYR A 26 -11.53 7.72 -14.34
N ARG A 27 -12.11 6.52 -14.30
CA ARG A 27 -11.81 5.48 -13.31
C ARG A 27 -10.34 5.03 -13.24
N ARG A 28 -9.57 5.29 -14.30
CA ARG A 28 -8.11 5.00 -14.35
C ARG A 28 -7.24 6.13 -13.77
N SER A 29 -7.83 7.28 -13.44
CA SER A 29 -7.12 8.39 -12.82
C SER A 29 -6.78 8.03 -11.37
N ILE A 30 -5.56 8.35 -10.95
CA ILE A 30 -5.10 8.18 -9.56
C ILE A 30 -6.06 8.87 -8.58
N ASN A 31 -6.55 10.05 -8.95
CA ASN A 31 -7.39 10.90 -8.08
C ASN A 31 -8.89 10.55 -8.18
N PHE A 32 -9.26 9.46 -8.86
CA PHE A 32 -10.67 9.13 -9.12
C PHE A 32 -11.45 8.86 -7.84
N GLU A 33 -10.94 7.99 -6.98
CA GLU A 33 -11.60 7.61 -5.72
C GLU A 33 -11.69 8.81 -4.77
N ASP A 34 -10.64 9.63 -4.72
CA ASP A 34 -10.63 10.86 -3.90
C ASP A 34 -11.75 11.83 -4.32
N TYR A 35 -11.83 12.14 -5.61
CA TYR A 35 -12.88 13.02 -6.12
C TYR A 35 -14.28 12.41 -5.96
N LEU A 36 -14.42 11.09 -6.12
CA LEU A 36 -15.66 10.38 -5.88
C LEU A 36 -16.11 10.55 -4.42
N GLN A 37 -15.20 10.35 -3.47
CA GLN A 37 -15.47 10.49 -2.04
C GLN A 37 -15.83 11.93 -1.66
N GLU A 38 -15.11 12.92 -2.17
CA GLU A 38 -15.42 14.34 -1.94
C GLU A 38 -16.82 14.71 -2.43
N LEU A 39 -17.20 14.26 -3.63
CA LEU A 39 -18.55 14.51 -4.16
C LEU A 39 -19.64 13.82 -3.33
N ARG A 40 -19.40 12.61 -2.85
CA ARG A 40 -20.31 11.92 -1.91
C ARG A 40 -20.51 12.71 -0.63
N LEU A 41 -19.42 13.22 -0.05
CA LEU A 41 -19.49 14.05 1.16
C LEU A 41 -20.27 15.34 0.94
N LEU A 42 -20.13 15.98 -0.22
CA LEU A 42 -20.88 17.19 -0.56
C LEU A 42 -22.38 16.94 -0.65
N VAL A 43 -22.80 15.84 -1.28
CA VAL A 43 -24.22 15.42 -1.33
C VAL A 43 -24.72 15.09 0.08
N LEU A 44 -23.94 14.32 0.85
CA LEU A 44 -24.27 13.93 2.21
C LEU A 44 -24.49 15.13 3.14
N LYS A 45 -23.62 16.15 3.06
CA LYS A 45 -23.76 17.39 3.84
C LYS A 45 -25.09 18.09 3.58
N ARG A 46 -25.55 18.13 2.33
CA ARG A 46 -26.84 18.74 1.95
C ARG A 46 -28.03 17.90 2.42
N LEU A 47 -27.96 16.59 2.29
CA LEU A 47 -28.99 15.68 2.81
C LEU A 47 -29.14 15.80 4.33
N LEU A 48 -28.01 15.92 5.05
CA LEU A 48 -28.01 16.13 6.50
C LEU A 48 -28.56 17.51 6.90
N ALA A 49 -28.44 18.51 6.04
CA ALA A 49 -29.06 19.83 6.23
C ALA A 49 -30.59 19.83 5.97
N GLY A 50 -31.17 18.69 5.60
CA GLY A 50 -32.61 18.56 5.34
C GLY A 50 -33.03 18.99 3.94
N GLU A 51 -32.09 19.18 3.00
CA GLU A 51 -32.45 19.48 1.61
C GLU A 51 -33.08 18.27 0.92
N GLU A 52 -34.28 18.47 0.35
CA GLU A 52 -34.90 17.49 -0.56
C GLU A 52 -34.33 17.64 -1.96
N LEU A 53 -33.26 16.88 -2.22
CA LEU A 53 -32.62 16.82 -3.53
C LEU A 53 -33.33 15.77 -4.41
N GLN A 54 -33.61 16.12 -5.67
CA GLN A 54 -34.02 15.14 -6.66
C GLN A 54 -32.81 14.32 -7.11
N THR A 55 -32.95 13.00 -7.10
CA THR A 55 -31.91 12.02 -7.44
C THR A 55 -31.72 11.83 -8.94
N ARG A 56 -32.77 12.09 -9.72
CA ARG A 56 -32.77 12.03 -11.20
C ARG A 56 -33.12 13.39 -11.76
N ASP A 57 -32.54 13.71 -12.92
CA ASP A 57 -32.84 14.92 -13.70
C ASP A 57 -32.76 16.23 -12.91
N ASN A 58 -31.71 16.35 -12.09
CA ASN A 58 -31.42 17.57 -11.33
C ASN A 58 -30.22 18.32 -11.93
N PRO A 59 -30.41 19.15 -12.98
CA PRO A 59 -29.33 19.86 -13.65
C PRO A 59 -28.67 20.90 -12.73
N ALA A 60 -29.40 21.43 -11.74
CA ALA A 60 -28.88 22.38 -10.77
C ALA A 60 -27.85 21.70 -9.84
N LEU A 61 -28.20 20.53 -9.28
CA LEU A 61 -27.27 19.74 -8.46
C LEU A 61 -26.08 19.28 -9.29
N PHE A 62 -26.30 18.80 -10.51
CA PHE A 62 -25.24 18.38 -11.41
C PHE A 62 -24.24 19.52 -11.68
N LYS A 63 -24.73 20.70 -12.07
CA LYS A 63 -23.91 21.89 -12.34
C LYS A 63 -23.14 22.33 -11.10
N TRP A 64 -23.80 22.31 -9.94
CA TRP A 64 -23.16 22.67 -8.67
C TRP A 64 -22.04 21.70 -8.29
N LEU A 65 -22.28 20.39 -8.39
CA LEU A 65 -21.25 19.37 -8.14
C LEU A 65 -20.09 19.50 -9.12
N LEU A 66 -20.36 19.78 -10.40
CA LEU A 66 -19.33 20.00 -11.41
C LEU A 66 -18.47 21.21 -11.08
N TRP A 67 -19.06 22.31 -10.63
CA TRP A 67 -18.31 23.49 -10.17
C TRP A 67 -17.44 23.16 -8.95
N ARG A 68 -17.96 22.40 -7.98
CA ARG A 68 -17.17 21.94 -6.83
C ARG A 68 -16.01 21.06 -7.25
N LEU A 69 -16.22 20.14 -8.19
CA LEU A 69 -15.15 19.33 -8.76
C LEU A 69 -14.06 20.21 -9.40
N ARG A 70 -14.44 21.24 -10.18
CA ARG A 70 -13.49 22.18 -10.77
C ARG A 70 -12.69 22.95 -9.71
N ASP A 71 -13.33 23.35 -8.62
CA ASP A 71 -12.63 24.05 -7.53
C ASP A 71 -11.60 23.14 -6.83
N LEU A 72 -11.95 21.87 -6.60
CA LEU A 72 -11.02 20.88 -6.07
C LEU A 72 -9.83 20.67 -7.01
N GLN A 73 -10.08 20.50 -8.32
CA GLN A 73 -9.02 20.39 -9.33
C GLN A 73 -8.10 21.61 -9.36
N ARG A 74 -8.65 22.83 -9.25
CA ARG A 74 -7.85 24.06 -9.16
C ARG A 74 -7.03 24.12 -7.88
N GLY A 75 -7.57 23.63 -6.77
CA GLY A 75 -6.88 23.49 -5.49
C GLY A 75 -5.67 22.56 -5.61
N ALA A 76 -5.89 21.35 -6.12
CA ALA A 76 -4.86 20.35 -6.35
C ALA A 76 -3.75 20.88 -7.27
N LYS A 77 -4.12 21.50 -8.40
CA LYS A 77 -3.14 22.10 -9.32
C LYS A 77 -2.30 23.19 -8.65
N ARG A 78 -2.90 24.06 -7.83
CA ARG A 78 -2.16 25.09 -7.10
C ARG A 78 -1.18 24.47 -6.10
N TYR A 79 -1.61 23.42 -5.42
CA TYR A 79 -0.79 22.68 -4.48
C TYR A 79 0.40 22.02 -5.18
N GLU A 80 0.17 21.29 -6.28
CA GLU A 80 1.23 20.71 -7.13
C GLU A 80 2.19 21.76 -7.69
N THR A 81 1.70 22.94 -8.11
CA THR A 81 2.59 24.00 -8.60
C THR A 81 3.44 24.63 -7.50
N LYS A 82 2.96 24.64 -6.26
CA LYS A 82 3.67 25.25 -5.12
C LYS A 82 4.63 24.25 -4.48
N HIS A 83 4.23 23.00 -4.44
CA HIS A 83 5.00 21.89 -3.90
C HIS A 83 5.54 21.09 -5.09
N LEU A 84 6.78 21.40 -5.49
CA LEU A 84 7.59 20.52 -6.33
C LEU A 84 7.75 19.21 -5.57
N PHE A 85 6.80 18.29 -5.74
CA PHE A 85 7.02 16.90 -5.39
C PHE A 85 8.18 16.45 -6.27
N THR A 86 9.36 16.30 -5.68
CA THR A 86 10.39 15.47 -6.29
C THR A 86 9.74 14.11 -6.52
N ASN A 87 9.96 13.48 -7.68
CA ASN A 87 9.53 12.09 -7.92
C ASN A 87 10.29 11.09 -7.01
N GLU A 88 10.84 11.56 -5.91
CA GLU A 88 11.35 10.73 -4.85
C GLU A 88 10.14 10.02 -4.26
N LEU A 89 10.12 8.70 -4.45
CA LEU A 89 9.19 7.82 -3.78
C LEU A 89 9.17 8.21 -2.30
N PRO A 90 7.99 8.30 -1.66
CA PRO A 90 7.95 8.40 -0.20
C PRO A 90 8.85 7.29 0.34
N GLU A 91 9.72 7.60 1.31
CA GLU A 91 10.41 6.55 2.05
C GLU A 91 9.35 5.54 2.47
N GLU A 92 9.43 4.31 1.94
CA GLU A 92 8.58 3.23 2.40
C GLU A 92 8.83 3.13 3.90
N ILE A 93 7.82 3.52 4.70
CA ILE A 93 7.88 3.35 6.14
C ILE A 93 7.96 1.85 6.34
N GLY A 94 9.18 1.37 6.62
CA GLY A 94 9.55 -0.04 6.59
C GLY A 94 8.90 -0.89 7.68
N ASP A 95 7.76 -0.50 8.25
CA ASP A 95 7.15 -1.19 9.38
C ASP A 95 6.65 -2.60 8.99
N GLU A 96 6.05 -2.78 7.80
CA GLU A 96 5.62 -4.12 7.36
C GLU A 96 6.79 -5.02 6.95
N GLN A 97 7.80 -4.47 6.26
CA GLN A 97 8.99 -5.24 5.85
C GLN A 97 9.87 -5.59 7.06
N ASN A 98 10.03 -4.68 8.01
CA ASN A 98 10.78 -4.92 9.25
C ASN A 98 10.09 -5.96 10.13
N PHE A 99 8.75 -5.93 10.24
CA PHE A 99 8.00 -6.93 10.99
C PHE A 99 8.13 -8.33 10.38
N ALA A 100 8.01 -8.44 9.05
CA ALA A 100 8.21 -9.70 8.34
C ALA A 100 9.64 -10.25 8.50
N GLN A 101 10.66 -9.38 8.48
CA GLN A 101 12.05 -9.78 8.73
C GLN A 101 12.27 -10.27 10.17
N LEU A 102 11.60 -9.66 11.15
CA LEU A 102 11.72 -10.02 12.56
C LEU A 102 11.06 -11.39 12.86
N GLU A 103 9.86 -11.63 12.33
CA GLU A 103 9.20 -12.94 12.43
C GLU A 103 10.00 -14.06 11.75
N LEU A 104 10.59 -13.75 10.60
CA LEU A 104 11.44 -14.67 9.84
C LEU A 104 12.75 -14.98 10.59
N LEU A 105 13.35 -14.01 11.28
CA LEU A 105 14.49 -14.25 12.17
C LEU A 105 14.11 -15.12 13.37
N MET A 106 12.97 -14.84 14.02
CA MET A 106 12.50 -15.62 15.18
C MET A 106 12.16 -17.06 14.82
N THR A 107 11.59 -17.30 13.63
CA THR A 107 11.31 -18.66 13.14
C THR A 107 12.59 -19.42 12.84
N PHE A 108 13.59 -18.78 12.22
CA PHE A 108 14.89 -19.42 12.01
C PHE A 108 15.65 -19.69 13.31
N ASP A 109 15.61 -18.80 14.29
CA ASP A 109 16.25 -19.03 15.59
C ASP A 109 15.66 -20.25 16.31
N LYS A 110 14.34 -20.47 16.19
CA LYS A 110 13.68 -21.68 16.71
C LYS A 110 14.09 -22.94 15.94
N LEU A 111 14.08 -22.90 14.60
CA LEU A 111 14.46 -24.04 13.75
C LEU A 111 15.93 -24.44 13.92
N LEU A 112 16.79 -23.48 14.22
CA LEU A 112 18.22 -23.69 14.41
C LEU A 112 18.62 -23.74 15.88
N ALA A 113 17.67 -23.75 16.83
CA ALA A 113 17.97 -23.71 18.26
C ALA A 113 19.00 -24.78 18.65
N ASP A 114 18.80 -26.01 18.14
CA ASP A 114 19.63 -27.19 18.36
C ASP A 114 20.80 -27.33 17.36
N GLN A 115 20.88 -26.43 16.39
CA GLN A 115 21.93 -26.41 15.38
C GLN A 115 23.09 -25.50 15.81
N GLY A 116 24.30 -25.86 15.40
CA GLY A 116 25.51 -25.14 15.79
C GLY A 116 25.49 -23.65 15.42
N GLN A 117 26.17 -22.82 16.23
CA GLN A 117 26.26 -21.35 16.07
C GLN A 117 26.72 -20.91 14.66
N SER A 118 27.47 -21.77 13.97
CA SER A 118 27.97 -21.53 12.61
C SER A 118 26.89 -21.53 11.53
N LEU A 119 25.76 -22.22 11.73
CA LEU A 119 24.61 -22.20 10.82
C LEU A 119 23.70 -21.00 11.10
N LYS A 120 23.53 -20.63 12.39
CA LYS A 120 22.82 -19.41 12.78
C LYS A 120 23.47 -18.17 12.16
N GLN A 121 24.79 -18.05 12.27
CA GLN A 121 25.56 -16.95 11.66
C GLN A 121 25.39 -16.87 10.14
N LEU A 122 25.34 -18.03 9.45
CA LEU A 122 25.13 -18.07 8.00
C LEU A 122 23.73 -17.58 7.64
N MET A 123 22.71 -17.96 8.41
CA MET A 123 21.33 -17.54 8.18
C MET A 123 21.10 -16.06 8.47
N THR A 124 21.67 -15.54 9.56
CA THR A 124 21.61 -14.12 9.85
C THR A 124 22.25 -13.30 8.72
N ASP A 125 23.37 -13.76 8.13
CA ASP A 125 23.98 -13.10 6.97
C ASP A 125 23.09 -13.14 5.71
N PHE A 126 22.31 -14.21 5.51
CA PHE A 126 21.33 -14.28 4.42
C PHE A 126 20.20 -13.27 4.58
N VAL A 127 19.64 -13.15 5.79
CA VAL A 127 18.54 -12.21 6.05
C VAL A 127 19.00 -10.77 5.95
N MET A 128 20.18 -10.45 6.49
CA MET A 128 20.71 -9.08 6.51
C MET A 128 21.21 -8.59 5.14
N TYR A 129 21.62 -9.50 4.25
CA TYR A 129 22.20 -9.17 2.96
C TYR A 129 21.70 -10.12 1.87
N PRO A 130 20.41 -10.12 1.47
CA PRO A 130 19.84 -11.13 0.58
C PRO A 130 20.53 -11.20 -0.79
N ASP A 131 20.89 -10.04 -1.36
CA ASP A 131 21.40 -9.93 -2.73
C ASP A 131 22.92 -10.08 -2.85
N ASP A 132 23.63 -10.33 -1.74
CA ASP A 132 25.09 -10.38 -1.76
C ASP A 132 25.65 -11.68 -2.34
N ILE A 133 26.73 -11.54 -3.13
CA ILE A 133 27.45 -12.65 -3.74
C ILE A 133 28.25 -13.46 -2.70
N VAL A 134 28.43 -14.76 -2.96
CA VAL A 134 29.14 -15.71 -2.09
C VAL A 134 30.53 -15.21 -1.66
N ALA A 135 31.26 -14.53 -2.55
CA ALA A 135 32.59 -14.00 -2.23
C ALA A 135 32.55 -12.94 -1.10
N LYS A 136 31.60 -12.01 -1.16
CA LYS A 136 31.41 -10.97 -0.12
C LYS A 136 30.99 -11.60 1.21
N ARG A 137 30.08 -12.59 1.16
CA ARG A 137 29.65 -13.34 2.34
C ARG A 137 30.79 -14.10 3.01
N CYS A 138 31.63 -14.77 2.22
CA CYS A 138 32.81 -15.49 2.72
C CYS A 138 33.80 -14.55 3.43
N LEU A 139 34.02 -13.35 2.87
CA LEU A 139 34.85 -12.31 3.49
C LEU A 139 34.25 -11.83 4.82
N ARG A 140 32.95 -11.51 4.85
CA ARG A 140 32.26 -11.03 6.06
C ARG A 140 32.25 -12.07 7.18
N LEU A 141 31.92 -13.31 6.82
CA LEU A 141 31.89 -14.44 7.74
C LEU A 141 33.28 -14.98 8.09
N LYS A 142 34.35 -14.47 7.45
CA LYS A 142 35.74 -14.92 7.61
C LYS A 142 35.90 -16.43 7.43
N ILE A 143 35.23 -16.98 6.43
CA ILE A 143 35.29 -18.41 6.11
C ILE A 143 35.71 -18.67 4.68
N HIS A 144 36.41 -19.78 4.47
CA HIS A 144 36.77 -20.22 3.13
C HIS A 144 35.53 -20.66 2.33
N ARG A 145 35.56 -20.44 1.02
CA ARG A 145 34.43 -20.72 0.10
C ARG A 145 33.92 -22.17 0.18
N MET A 146 34.83 -23.14 0.32
CA MET A 146 34.44 -24.55 0.48
C MET A 146 33.69 -24.80 1.80
N THR A 147 34.09 -24.12 2.89
CA THR A 147 33.42 -24.21 4.18
C THR A 147 32.03 -23.58 4.11
N TYR A 148 31.90 -22.46 3.39
CA TYR A 148 30.62 -21.83 3.12
C TYR A 148 29.65 -22.79 2.42
N TYR A 149 30.06 -23.43 1.31
CA TYR A 149 29.19 -24.36 0.60
C TYR A 149 28.82 -25.60 1.42
N ARG A 150 29.74 -26.12 2.25
CA ARG A 150 29.43 -27.21 3.19
C ARG A 150 28.33 -26.81 4.16
N ARG A 151 28.46 -25.62 4.77
CA ARG A 151 27.44 -25.09 5.70
C ARG A 151 26.11 -24.82 5.00
N LEU A 152 26.16 -24.28 3.78
CA LEU A 152 24.97 -24.06 2.96
C LEU A 152 24.21 -25.36 2.68
N LYS A 153 24.93 -26.45 2.38
CA LYS A 153 24.33 -27.76 2.15
C LYS A 153 23.67 -28.31 3.42
N LEU A 154 24.32 -28.17 4.57
CA LEU A 154 23.75 -28.57 5.86
C LEU A 154 22.49 -27.77 6.19
N LEU A 155 22.53 -26.45 5.98
CA LEU A 155 21.38 -25.58 6.17
C LEU A 155 20.19 -25.99 5.28
N GLN A 156 20.44 -26.25 4.00
CA GLN A 156 19.40 -26.75 3.08
C GLN A 156 18.81 -28.09 3.53
N GLN A 157 19.63 -28.96 4.12
CA GLN A 157 19.17 -30.24 4.65
C GLN A 157 18.26 -30.04 5.87
N VAL A 158 18.67 -29.21 6.84
CA VAL A 158 17.87 -28.88 8.02
C VAL A 158 16.52 -28.28 7.64
N ILE A 159 16.51 -27.36 6.66
CA ILE A 159 15.27 -26.76 6.15
C ILE A 159 14.36 -27.82 5.52
N LYS A 160 14.90 -28.73 4.70
CA LYS A 160 14.13 -29.81 4.07
C LYS A 160 13.55 -30.79 5.08
N GLU A 161 14.31 -31.17 6.10
CA GLU A 161 13.87 -32.10 7.15
C GLU A 161 12.71 -31.51 7.97
N ASN A 162 12.70 -30.19 8.21
CA ASN A 162 11.64 -29.51 8.94
C ASN A 162 10.41 -29.11 8.09
N HIS A 163 10.51 -29.12 6.75
CA HIS A 163 9.36 -28.88 5.86
C HIS A 163 8.58 -30.13 5.47
N CYS A 164 9.09 -31.33 5.76
CA CYS A 164 8.43 -32.62 5.49
C CYS A 164 7.76 -33.24 6.73
N ALA A 165 7.58 -32.47 7.81
CA ALA A 165 6.78 -32.82 8.99
C ALA A 165 5.50 -31.98 9.03
#